data_AF-A0A1F3KCE1-F1
#
_entry.id   AF-A0A1F3KCE1-F1
#
_cell.length_a   1.000
_cell.length_b   1.000
_cell.length_c   1.000
_cell.angle_alpha   90.00
_cell.angle_beta   90.00
_cell.angle_gamma   90.00
#
_symmetry.space_group_name_H-M   'P 1'
#
loop_
_entity.id
_entity.type
_entity.pdbx_description
1 polymer ?
#
loop_
_entity_poly.entity_id
_entity_poly.type
_entity_poly.pdbx_seq_one_letter_code
_entity_poly.pdbx_strand_id
1 'polypeptide(L)'
;MILNTPYKNATNARQDVFKKLSKYTTRIFKALKASGATKKEMTDGAGMEKKIQGKRITPKNALDSFIESTHKTMTSTQPTDSSTSADTVKEIVNHSASQMGFDNRIENFKKFTSFLAGIPKYNPNEADLKVTALNAHASKLDTLNDTANTAFVPYANARIQRDKYLYADVTGAHDIVQQVKNYVASVFGATSPEYKLISKITIKKPGKK
;
A
#
# COMPACT_ATOMS: atom_id res chain seq x y z
N MET A 1 -22.08 -1.98 -7.90
CA MET A 1 -21.50 -2.18 -6.56
C MET A 1 -20.87 -3.56 -6.37
N ILE A 2 -21.16 -4.53 -7.25
CA ILE A 2 -20.75 -5.95 -7.14
C ILE A 2 -19.23 -6.16 -7.12
N LEU A 3 -18.44 -5.38 -7.88
CA LEU A 3 -16.97 -5.56 -7.97
C LEU A 3 -16.16 -4.93 -6.82
N ASN A 4 -16.79 -4.11 -5.96
CA ASN A 4 -16.13 -3.56 -4.77
C ASN A 4 -15.95 -4.64 -3.69
N THR A 5 -16.92 -5.54 -3.55
CA THR A 5 -16.91 -6.58 -2.52
C THR A 5 -15.76 -7.58 -2.72
N PRO A 6 -15.54 -8.18 -3.91
CA PRO A 6 -14.39 -9.05 -4.17
C PRO A 6 -13.05 -8.36 -3.90
N TYR A 7 -12.87 -7.11 -4.37
CA TYR A 7 -11.65 -6.35 -4.12
C TYR A 7 -11.39 -6.09 -2.64
N LYS A 8 -12.43 -5.71 -1.87
CA LYS A 8 -12.32 -5.54 -0.42
C LYS A 8 -11.97 -6.84 0.29
N ASN A 9 -12.64 -7.94 -0.06
CA ASN A 9 -12.39 -9.24 0.55
C ASN A 9 -10.95 -9.71 0.30
N ALA A 10 -10.45 -9.58 -0.93
CA ALA A 10 -9.07 -9.91 -1.28
C ALA A 10 -8.05 -9.03 -0.51
N THR A 11 -8.33 -7.72 -0.43
CA THR A 11 -7.49 -6.78 0.33
C THR A 11 -7.46 -7.13 1.83
N ASN A 12 -8.61 -7.43 2.43
CA ASN A 12 -8.72 -7.80 3.83
C ASN A 12 -7.96 -9.10 4.11
N ALA A 13 -8.18 -10.13 3.29
CA ALA A 13 -7.49 -11.43 3.42
C ALA A 13 -5.96 -11.27 3.36
N ARG A 14 -5.45 -10.46 2.42
CA ARG A 14 -4.03 -10.10 2.36
C ARG A 14 -3.58 -9.41 3.64
N GLN A 15 -4.25 -8.33 4.04
CA GLN A 15 -3.87 -7.56 5.22
C GLN A 15 -3.81 -8.41 6.49
N ASP A 16 -4.77 -9.32 6.69
CA ASP A 16 -4.85 -10.11 7.90
C ASP A 16 -3.70 -11.12 8.06
N VAL A 17 -3.23 -11.69 6.94
CA VAL A 17 -2.03 -12.56 6.97
C VAL A 17 -0.77 -11.73 7.21
N PHE A 18 -0.62 -10.59 6.53
CA PHE A 18 0.56 -9.73 6.67
C PHE A 18 0.66 -9.04 8.04
N LYS A 19 -0.46 -8.80 8.74
CA LYS A 19 -0.45 -8.34 10.15
C LYS A 19 0.21 -9.36 11.08
N LYS A 20 0.02 -10.66 10.81
CA LYS A 20 0.55 -11.77 11.62
C LYS A 20 1.99 -12.13 11.26
N LEU A 21 2.44 -11.78 10.05
CA LEU A 21 3.78 -12.11 9.53
C LEU A 21 4.93 -11.69 10.45
N SER A 22 4.88 -10.50 11.06
CA SER A 22 5.94 -10.02 11.94
C SER A 22 6.11 -10.91 13.17
N LYS A 23 5.01 -11.29 13.83
CA LYS A 23 5.02 -12.19 14.98
C LYS A 23 5.54 -13.59 14.60
N TYR A 24 5.11 -14.08 13.44
CA TYR A 24 5.57 -15.36 12.92
C TYR A 24 7.08 -15.36 12.63
N THR A 25 7.59 -14.29 12.01
CA THR A 25 9.03 -14.11 11.73
C THR A 25 9.86 -14.10 13.01
N THR A 26 9.37 -13.45 14.09
CA THR A 26 10.04 -13.53 15.39
C THR A 26 10.09 -14.95 15.94
N ARG A 27 9.00 -15.73 15.83
CA ARG A 27 9.02 -17.13 16.27
C ARG A 27 10.04 -17.96 15.48
N ILE A 28 10.12 -17.77 14.16
CA ILE A 28 11.12 -18.43 13.30
C ILE A 28 12.53 -18.08 13.77
N PHE A 29 12.82 -16.80 14.05
CA PHE A 29 14.13 -16.38 14.53
C PHE A 29 14.47 -16.95 15.92
N LYS A 30 13.48 -17.11 16.81
CA LYS A 30 13.69 -17.77 18.10
C LYS A 30 14.03 -19.26 17.93
N ALA A 31 13.38 -19.94 16.99
CA ALA A 31 13.74 -21.32 16.65
C ALA A 31 15.16 -21.43 16.10
N LEU A 32 15.61 -20.48 15.27
CA LEU A 32 17.00 -20.41 14.82
C LEU A 32 17.99 -20.25 15.98
N LYS A 33 17.66 -19.43 16.98
CA LYS A 33 18.49 -19.30 18.20
C LYS A 33 18.55 -20.58 19.02
N ALA A 34 17.46 -21.34 19.07
CA ALA A 34 17.39 -22.60 19.79
C ALA A 34 18.09 -23.76 19.07
N SER A 35 18.33 -23.64 17.75
CA SER A 35 18.84 -24.72 16.92
C SER A 35 20.37 -24.91 17.00
N GLY A 36 21.07 -24.15 17.85
CA GLY A 36 22.54 -24.22 17.96
C GLY A 36 23.30 -23.59 16.78
N ALA A 37 22.65 -22.68 16.04
CA ALA A 37 23.27 -21.88 14.99
C ALA A 37 24.44 -21.03 15.54
N THR A 38 25.40 -20.72 14.67
CA THR A 38 26.56 -19.89 15.00
C THR A 38 26.18 -18.44 15.28
N LYS A 39 27.05 -17.70 15.96
CA LYS A 39 26.84 -16.25 16.21
C LYS A 39 26.67 -15.44 14.94
N LYS A 40 27.38 -15.81 13.86
CA LYS A 40 27.27 -15.15 12.55
C LYS A 40 25.89 -15.39 11.93
N GLU A 41 25.45 -16.65 11.87
CA GLU A 41 24.12 -17.01 11.36
C GLU A 41 22.99 -16.34 12.16
N MET A 42 23.13 -16.23 13.49
CA MET A 42 22.17 -15.51 14.32
C MET A 42 22.15 -14.00 14.03
N THR A 43 23.28 -13.40 13.69
CA THR A 43 23.38 -11.97 13.35
C THR A 43 22.76 -11.70 11.98
N ASP A 44 23.07 -12.55 11.00
CA ASP A 44 22.50 -12.47 9.65
C ASP A 44 20.97 -12.67 9.70
N GLY A 45 20.51 -13.69 10.43
CA GLY A 45 19.09 -13.95 10.67
C GLY A 45 18.37 -12.79 11.37
N ALA A 46 19.01 -12.13 12.35
CA ALA A 46 18.44 -10.94 13.00
C ALA A 46 18.27 -9.77 12.02
N GLY A 47 19.21 -9.59 11.09
CA GLY A 47 19.11 -8.59 10.03
C GLY A 47 17.93 -8.87 9.10
N MET A 48 17.74 -10.12 8.70
CA MET A 48 16.61 -10.54 7.86
C MET A 48 15.26 -10.39 8.57
N GLU A 49 15.15 -10.80 9.84
CA GLU A 49 13.94 -10.60 10.66
C GLU A 49 13.55 -9.11 10.70
N LYS A 50 14.50 -8.23 11.01
CA LYS A 50 14.25 -6.79 11.10
C LYS A 50 13.75 -6.20 9.78
N LYS A 51 14.32 -6.63 8.64
CA LYS A 51 13.86 -6.21 7.30
C LYS A 51 12.40 -6.59 7.06
N ILE A 52 12.00 -7.82 7.38
CA ILE A 52 10.61 -8.30 7.21
C ILE A 52 9.62 -7.49 8.08
N GLN A 53 10.07 -7.06 9.27
CA GLN A 53 9.29 -6.24 10.19
C GLN A 53 9.31 -4.74 9.87
N GLY A 54 10.11 -4.28 8.91
CA GLY A 54 10.30 -2.86 8.63
C GLY A 54 11.10 -2.12 9.71
N LYS A 55 11.86 -2.84 10.56
CA LYS A 55 12.73 -2.25 11.58
C LYS A 55 14.12 -2.00 11.00
N ARG A 56 14.72 -0.86 11.36
CA ARG A 56 16.11 -0.59 10.99
C ARG A 56 17.06 -1.55 11.71
N ILE A 57 18.13 -1.95 11.01
CA ILE A 57 19.20 -2.77 11.60
C ILE A 57 19.96 -1.94 12.63
N THR A 58 20.35 -0.72 12.24
CA THR A 58 20.92 0.31 13.08
C THR A 58 19.85 1.32 13.52
N PRO A 59 19.63 1.52 14.83
CA PRO A 59 18.74 2.58 15.29
C PRO A 59 19.31 3.95 14.89
N LYS A 60 18.45 4.92 14.57
CA LYS A 60 18.87 6.31 14.39
C LYS A 60 19.34 6.86 15.74
N ASN A 61 20.35 7.72 15.75
CA ASN A 61 20.79 8.37 17.00
C ASN A 61 19.65 9.23 17.55
N ALA A 62 19.52 9.33 18.87
CA ALA A 62 18.44 10.09 19.51
C ALA A 62 18.44 11.58 19.11
N LEU A 63 19.63 12.13 18.86
CA LEU A 63 19.81 13.49 18.38
C LEU A 63 19.24 13.68 16.95
N ASP A 64 19.51 12.74 16.05
CA ASP A 64 18.97 12.76 14.68
C ASP A 64 17.45 12.59 14.66
N SER A 65 16.90 11.80 15.60
CA SER A 65 15.45 11.62 15.76
C SER A 65 14.77 12.86 16.31
N PHE A 66 15.45 13.64 17.16
CA PHE A 66 14.92 14.88 17.72
C PHE A 66 14.85 15.97 16.64
N ILE A 67 15.94 16.16 15.88
CA ILE A 67 16.03 17.12 14.75
C ILE A 67 14.95 16.82 13.70
N GLU A 68 14.65 15.55 13.41
CA GLU A 68 13.59 15.16 12.46
C GLU A 68 12.18 15.54 12.93
N SER A 69 11.92 15.50 14.24
CA SER A 69 10.60 15.86 14.79
C SER A 69 10.33 17.37 14.73
N THR A 70 11.38 18.19 14.78
CA THR A 70 11.29 19.67 14.78
C THR A 70 11.26 20.28 13.37
N HIS A 71 11.74 19.60 12.33
CA HIS A 71 11.80 20.14 10.96
C HIS A 71 10.75 19.58 9.97
N LYS A 72 9.75 18.83 10.43
CA LYS A 72 8.69 18.24 9.57
C LYS A 72 7.65 19.27 9.03
N THR A 73 7.89 20.58 9.14
CA THR A 73 6.93 21.61 8.73
C THR A 73 7.34 22.47 7.53
N MET A 74 8.54 22.33 6.99
CA MET A 74 8.94 22.96 5.73
C MET A 74 9.83 21.94 5.03
N THR A 75 9.52 21.43 3.82
CA THR A 75 9.70 22.17 2.57
C THR A 75 9.02 21.41 1.43
N SER A 76 8.12 22.09 0.72
CA SER A 76 7.78 21.79 -0.68
C SER A 76 8.11 23.05 -1.46
N THR A 77 9.18 22.99 -2.27
CA THR A 77 9.38 23.60 -3.60
C THR A 77 10.87 23.84 -3.88
N GLN A 78 11.35 23.24 -4.97
CA GLN A 78 12.58 23.56 -5.72
C GLN A 78 12.21 24.58 -6.85
N PRO A 79 13.09 25.29 -7.61
CA PRO A 79 14.58 25.32 -7.73
C PRO A 79 15.24 26.72 -7.60
N THR A 80 16.59 26.81 -7.56
CA THR A 80 17.53 27.25 -8.64
C THR A 80 18.86 27.84 -8.09
N ASP A 81 19.97 27.37 -8.67
CA ASP A 81 21.37 27.85 -8.78
C ASP A 81 21.98 28.95 -7.87
N SER A 82 23.16 28.63 -7.30
CA SER A 82 24.47 29.32 -7.45
C SER A 82 25.32 29.40 -6.17
N SER A 83 26.44 28.66 -6.20
CA SER A 83 27.81 29.06 -5.80
C SER A 83 28.17 29.52 -4.36
N THR A 84 29.02 28.68 -3.75
CA THR A 84 30.28 29.01 -3.03
C THR A 84 30.31 29.15 -1.49
N SER A 85 31.04 28.19 -0.91
CA SER A 85 31.93 28.20 0.27
C SER A 85 31.39 28.00 1.69
N ALA A 86 31.68 26.78 2.17
CA ALA A 86 32.29 26.45 3.45
C ALA A 86 31.51 26.76 4.74
N ASP A 87 30.46 25.97 4.97
CA ASP A 87 30.25 25.34 6.27
C ASP A 87 29.63 23.95 6.03
N THR A 88 30.17 22.90 6.64
CA THR A 88 29.75 21.50 6.38
C THR A 88 28.38 21.21 7.01
N VAL A 89 27.31 21.76 6.43
CA VAL A 89 25.95 21.27 6.63
C VAL A 89 25.82 20.01 5.77
N LYS A 90 25.96 18.83 6.40
CA LYS A 90 25.53 17.58 5.78
C LYS A 90 24.03 17.69 5.49
N GLU A 91 23.69 17.86 4.23
CA GLU A 91 22.31 17.76 3.75
C GLU A 91 21.74 16.41 4.20
N ILE A 92 20.83 16.43 5.17
CA ILE A 92 20.11 15.22 5.59
C ILE A 92 19.06 14.95 4.53
N VAL A 93 19.48 14.33 3.43
CA VAL A 93 18.54 13.78 2.45
C VAL A 93 17.82 12.62 3.13
N ASN A 94 16.57 12.87 3.52
CA ASN A 94 15.73 11.89 4.19
C ASN A 94 15.23 10.85 3.17
N HIS A 95 16.04 9.81 2.93
CA HIS A 95 15.59 8.66 2.16
C HIS A 95 14.67 7.78 3.03
N SER A 96 13.43 7.59 2.59
CA SER A 96 12.54 6.59 3.16
C SER A 96 13.16 5.19 2.97
N ALA A 97 13.79 4.68 4.02
CA ALA A 97 14.48 3.39 3.99
C ALA A 97 13.53 2.18 4.23
N SER A 98 12.23 2.42 4.39
CA SER A 98 11.28 1.39 4.79
C SER A 98 10.85 0.55 3.59
N GLN A 99 11.27 -0.71 3.54
CA GLN A 99 10.91 -1.69 2.52
C GLN A 99 9.62 -2.45 2.89
N MET A 100 8.57 -1.72 3.29
CA MET A 100 7.33 -2.30 3.86
C MET A 100 6.24 -2.66 2.84
N GLY A 101 6.50 -2.51 1.54
CA GLY A 101 5.60 -3.00 0.49
C GLY A 101 5.32 -4.50 0.64
N PHE A 102 4.13 -4.96 0.23
CA PHE A 102 3.76 -6.37 0.33
C PHE A 102 4.75 -7.27 -0.44
N ASP A 103 5.13 -6.87 -1.65
CA ASP A 103 6.11 -7.57 -2.48
C ASP A 103 7.47 -7.65 -1.80
N ASN A 104 7.97 -6.52 -1.28
CA ASN A 104 9.27 -6.46 -0.60
C ASN A 104 9.27 -7.34 0.66
N ARG A 105 8.17 -7.37 1.41
CA ARG A 105 8.04 -8.22 2.60
C ARG A 105 7.99 -9.71 2.23
N ILE A 106 7.33 -10.07 1.14
CA ILE A 106 7.34 -11.44 0.60
C ILE A 106 8.75 -11.83 0.19
N GLU A 107 9.43 -11.00 -0.59
CA GLU A 107 10.77 -11.28 -1.10
C GLU A 107 11.78 -11.44 0.05
N ASN A 108 11.72 -10.55 1.06
CA ASN A 108 12.55 -10.68 2.25
C ASN A 108 12.22 -11.95 3.05
N PHE A 109 10.96 -12.36 3.12
CA PHE A 109 10.57 -13.62 3.76
C PHE A 109 11.12 -14.84 3.01
N LYS A 110 11.02 -14.87 1.68
CA LYS A 110 11.61 -15.93 0.83
C LYS A 110 13.12 -16.04 1.00
N LYS A 111 13.82 -14.90 1.06
CA LYS A 111 15.26 -14.84 1.35
C LYS A 111 15.57 -15.43 2.72
N PHE A 112 14.77 -15.10 3.74
CA PHE A 112 14.94 -15.67 5.09
C PHE A 112 14.70 -17.18 5.11
N THR A 113 13.66 -17.68 4.44
CA THR A 113 13.41 -19.13 4.33
C THR A 113 14.55 -19.85 3.61
N SER A 114 15.08 -19.28 2.53
CA SER A 114 16.21 -19.85 1.79
C SER A 114 17.49 -19.88 2.63
N PHE A 115 17.73 -18.83 3.41
CA PHE A 115 18.83 -18.79 4.38
C PHE A 115 18.71 -19.90 5.43
N LEU A 116 17.53 -20.10 6.00
CA LEU A 116 17.29 -21.16 6.99
C LEU A 116 17.47 -22.56 6.40
N ALA A 117 17.06 -22.76 5.15
CA ALA A 117 17.28 -24.03 4.43
C ALA A 117 18.77 -24.36 4.25
N GLY A 118 19.63 -23.34 4.18
CA GLY A 118 21.08 -23.49 4.07
C GLY A 118 21.80 -23.80 5.39
N ILE A 119 21.09 -23.80 6.53
CA ILE A 119 21.67 -24.05 7.85
C ILE A 119 21.32 -25.49 8.28
N PRO A 120 22.28 -26.44 8.26
CA PRO A 120 21.99 -27.84 8.62
C PRO A 120 21.47 -28.02 10.05
N LYS A 121 21.85 -27.11 10.95
CA LYS A 121 21.43 -27.14 12.34
C LYS A 121 19.98 -26.70 12.55
N TYR A 122 19.37 -26.02 11.56
CA TYR A 122 17.99 -25.56 11.67
C TYR A 122 17.01 -26.72 11.42
N ASN A 123 16.72 -27.49 12.47
CA ASN A 123 15.80 -28.64 12.42
C ASN A 123 14.72 -28.55 13.52
N PRO A 124 13.72 -27.66 13.38
CA PRO A 124 12.67 -27.50 14.38
C PRO A 124 11.69 -28.69 14.38
N ASN A 125 11.15 -29.00 15.56
CA ASN A 125 10.18 -30.08 15.75
C ASN A 125 8.76 -29.62 15.34
N GLU A 126 8.45 -28.34 15.52
CA GLU A 126 7.17 -27.74 15.22
C GLU A 126 6.91 -27.75 13.71
N ALA A 127 5.82 -28.38 13.30
CA ALA A 127 5.50 -28.59 11.88
C ALA A 127 5.44 -27.28 11.08
N ASP A 128 4.99 -26.20 11.71
CA ASP A 128 4.84 -24.89 11.06
C ASP A 128 6.12 -24.04 11.03
N LEU A 129 7.21 -24.49 11.66
CA LEU A 129 8.53 -23.84 11.57
C LEU A 129 9.49 -24.58 10.63
N LYS A 130 9.12 -25.78 10.17
CA LYS A 130 9.89 -26.52 9.17
C LYS A 130 9.96 -25.73 7.86
N VAL A 131 11.09 -25.83 7.16
CA VAL A 131 11.34 -25.14 5.87
C VAL A 131 10.21 -25.36 4.86
N THR A 132 9.64 -26.56 4.79
CA THR A 132 8.48 -26.88 3.94
C THR A 132 7.26 -26.01 4.27
N ALA A 133 6.94 -25.83 5.55
CA ALA A 133 5.83 -24.99 5.98
C ALA A 133 6.13 -23.50 5.76
N LEU A 134 7.39 -23.07 5.92
CA LEU A 134 7.81 -21.70 5.63
C LEU A 134 7.62 -21.38 4.14
N ASN A 135 8.02 -22.29 3.24
CA ASN A 135 7.82 -22.15 1.80
C ASN A 135 6.33 -22.11 1.44
N ALA A 136 5.52 -22.99 2.03
CA ALA A 136 4.07 -22.96 1.84
C ALA A 136 3.46 -21.62 2.31
N HIS A 137 3.96 -21.05 3.42
CA HIS A 137 3.55 -19.73 3.90
C HIS A 137 3.97 -18.63 2.92
N ALA A 138 5.16 -18.70 2.32
CA ALA A 138 5.61 -17.76 1.30
C ALA A 138 4.67 -17.79 0.07
N SER A 139 4.36 -18.98 -0.46
CA SER A 139 3.42 -19.14 -1.58
C SER A 139 2.01 -18.64 -1.25
N LYS A 140 1.56 -18.80 0.00
CA LYS A 140 0.29 -18.24 0.47
C LYS A 140 0.30 -16.71 0.43
N LEU A 141 1.40 -16.08 0.83
CA LEU A 141 1.52 -14.62 0.77
C LEU A 141 1.49 -14.11 -0.68
N ASP A 142 2.21 -14.77 -1.59
CA ASP A 142 2.16 -14.47 -3.04
C ASP A 142 0.73 -14.54 -3.56
N THR A 143 0.07 -15.68 -3.35
CA THR A 143 -1.30 -15.93 -3.86
C THR A 143 -2.28 -14.86 -3.39
N LEU A 144 -2.23 -14.49 -2.10
CA LEU A 144 -3.11 -13.45 -1.55
C LEU A 144 -2.78 -12.05 -2.10
N ASN A 145 -1.50 -11.78 -2.36
CA ASN A 145 -1.08 -10.54 -2.98
C ASN A 145 -1.58 -10.43 -4.42
N ASP A 146 -1.39 -11.48 -5.22
CA ASP A 146 -1.82 -11.54 -6.60
C ASP A 146 -3.35 -11.49 -6.73
N THR A 147 -4.06 -12.15 -5.81
CA THR A 147 -5.53 -12.08 -5.75
C THR A 147 -6.01 -10.65 -5.53
N ALA A 148 -5.39 -9.90 -4.63
CA ALA A 148 -5.74 -8.50 -4.37
C ALA A 148 -5.44 -7.59 -5.57
N ASN A 149 -4.28 -7.79 -6.21
CA ASN A 149 -3.87 -7.03 -7.39
C ASN A 149 -4.78 -7.33 -8.60
N THR A 150 -5.12 -8.61 -8.82
CA THR A 150 -6.02 -9.04 -9.89
C THR A 150 -7.43 -8.51 -9.68
N ALA A 151 -7.93 -8.49 -8.44
CA ALA A 151 -9.26 -7.95 -8.12
C ALA A 151 -9.36 -6.42 -8.29
N PHE A 152 -8.23 -5.70 -8.26
CA PHE A 152 -8.22 -4.24 -8.40
C PHE A 152 -8.60 -3.79 -9.82
N VAL A 153 -8.10 -4.46 -10.86
CA VAL A 153 -8.33 -4.10 -12.27
C VAL A 153 -9.82 -4.02 -12.64
N PRO A 154 -10.66 -5.05 -12.41
CA PRO A 154 -12.08 -4.97 -12.74
C PRO A 154 -12.81 -3.92 -11.89
N TYR A 155 -12.41 -3.74 -10.62
CA TYR A 155 -12.95 -2.68 -9.77
C TYR A 155 -12.65 -1.29 -10.32
N ALA A 156 -11.41 -1.02 -10.73
CA ALA A 156 -10.99 0.24 -11.33
C ALA A 156 -11.73 0.50 -12.65
N ASN A 157 -11.80 -0.50 -13.53
CA ASN A 157 -12.54 -0.41 -14.79
C ASN A 157 -14.03 -0.11 -14.56
N ALA A 158 -14.66 -0.75 -13.57
CA ALA A 158 -16.05 -0.46 -13.22
C ALA A 158 -16.26 0.98 -12.74
N ARG A 159 -15.29 1.55 -12.03
CA ARG A 159 -15.32 2.98 -11.64
C ARG A 159 -15.16 3.90 -12.83
N ILE A 160 -14.24 3.60 -13.74
CA ILE A 160 -14.06 4.35 -14.98
C ILE A 160 -15.36 4.32 -15.80
N GLN A 161 -15.98 3.16 -15.97
CA GLN A 161 -17.25 3.04 -16.69
C GLN A 161 -18.37 3.81 -16.02
N ARG A 162 -18.50 3.72 -14.70
CA ARG A 162 -19.45 4.54 -13.93
C ARG A 162 -19.24 6.02 -14.18
N ASP A 163 -18.00 6.50 -14.13
CA ASP A 163 -17.70 7.92 -14.32
C ASP A 163 -17.99 8.36 -15.76
N LYS A 164 -17.78 7.50 -16.77
CA LYS A 164 -18.25 7.74 -18.14
C LYS A 164 -19.76 7.88 -18.21
N TYR A 165 -20.53 6.94 -17.65
CA TYR A 165 -21.99 7.02 -17.66
C TYR A 165 -22.55 8.27 -16.97
N LEU A 166 -21.92 8.71 -15.89
CA LEU A 166 -22.41 9.86 -15.12
C LEU A 166 -21.95 11.20 -15.69
N TYR A 167 -20.72 11.27 -16.21
CA TYR A 167 -20.02 12.55 -16.40
C TYR A 167 -19.35 12.73 -17.76
N ALA A 168 -19.48 11.78 -18.69
CA ALA A 168 -19.04 11.99 -20.07
C ALA A 168 -19.69 13.24 -20.65
N ASP A 169 -18.92 14.00 -21.43
CA ASP A 169 -19.41 15.22 -22.05
C ASP A 169 -20.52 14.86 -23.05
N VAL A 170 -21.61 15.63 -23.04
CA VAL A 170 -22.83 15.51 -23.86
C VAL A 170 -23.67 14.26 -23.56
N THR A 171 -23.05 13.11 -23.34
CA THR A 171 -23.70 11.78 -23.25
C THR A 171 -23.85 11.27 -21.82
N GLY A 172 -23.16 11.88 -20.86
CA GLY A 172 -23.28 11.51 -19.44
C GLY A 172 -24.59 11.99 -18.84
N ALA A 173 -25.06 11.28 -17.82
CA ALA A 173 -26.32 11.60 -17.12
C ALA A 173 -26.38 13.06 -16.63
N HIS A 174 -25.26 13.63 -16.18
CA HIS A 174 -25.17 15.04 -15.80
C HIS A 174 -25.59 15.97 -16.94
N ASP A 175 -24.97 15.84 -18.10
CA ASP A 175 -25.19 16.73 -19.24
C ASP A 175 -26.56 16.50 -19.87
N ILE A 176 -27.02 15.25 -19.96
CA ILE A 176 -28.36 14.90 -20.43
C ILE A 176 -29.43 15.57 -19.55
N VAL A 177 -29.30 15.50 -18.22
CA VAL A 177 -30.26 16.14 -17.31
C VAL A 177 -30.29 17.66 -17.51
N GLN A 178 -29.14 18.29 -17.75
CA GLN A 178 -29.09 19.73 -18.03
C GLN A 178 -29.74 20.06 -19.39
N GLN A 179 -29.49 19.27 -20.43
CA GLN A 179 -30.11 19.44 -21.74
C GLN A 179 -31.63 19.31 -21.68
N VAL A 180 -32.14 18.29 -20.99
CA VAL A 180 -33.59 18.09 -20.80
C VAL A 180 -34.21 19.27 -20.06
N LYS A 181 -33.56 19.76 -18.99
CA LYS A 181 -34.02 20.95 -18.27
C LYS A 181 -34.09 22.18 -19.16
N ASN A 182 -33.04 22.43 -19.93
CA ASN A 182 -32.98 23.57 -20.85
C ASN A 182 -34.06 23.47 -21.93
N TYR A 183 -34.31 22.27 -22.45
CA TYR A 183 -35.37 22.03 -23.44
C TYR A 183 -36.77 22.28 -22.87
N VAL A 184 -37.09 21.73 -21.70
CA VAL A 184 -38.38 21.98 -21.05
C VAL A 184 -38.54 23.47 -20.72
N ALA A 185 -37.48 24.14 -20.26
CA ALA A 185 -37.50 25.58 -20.03
C ALA A 185 -37.71 26.39 -21.32
N SER A 186 -37.18 25.95 -22.46
CA SER A 186 -37.37 26.65 -23.74
C SER A 186 -38.78 26.47 -24.31
N VAL A 187 -39.42 25.32 -24.06
CA VAL A 187 -40.78 25.02 -24.55
C VAL A 187 -41.87 25.64 -23.67
N PHE A 188 -41.76 25.50 -22.35
CA PHE A 188 -42.81 25.91 -21.41
C PHE A 188 -42.49 27.20 -20.63
N GLY A 189 -41.23 27.65 -20.66
CA GLY A 189 -40.74 28.77 -19.84
C GLY A 189 -40.19 28.32 -18.48
N ALA A 190 -39.20 29.05 -17.97
CA ALA A 190 -38.48 28.71 -16.73
C ALA A 190 -39.31 28.83 -15.43
N THR A 191 -40.49 29.45 -15.48
CA THR A 191 -41.39 29.61 -14.32
C THR A 191 -42.59 28.65 -14.35
N SER A 192 -42.70 27.84 -15.40
CA SER A 192 -43.80 26.91 -15.64
C SER A 192 -43.91 25.82 -14.56
N PRO A 193 -45.12 25.30 -14.31
CA PRO A 193 -45.31 24.11 -13.48
C PRO A 193 -44.47 22.91 -13.95
N GLU A 194 -44.38 22.69 -15.26
CA GLU A 194 -43.66 21.59 -15.91
C GLU A 194 -42.16 21.65 -15.59
N TYR A 195 -41.52 22.82 -15.75
CA TYR A 195 -40.11 22.99 -15.43
C TYR A 195 -39.85 22.82 -13.93
N LYS A 196 -40.75 23.31 -13.06
CA LYS A 196 -40.61 23.19 -11.60
C LYS A 196 -40.55 21.74 -11.14
N LEU A 197 -41.26 20.82 -11.78
CA LEU A 197 -41.22 19.38 -11.47
C LEU A 197 -39.82 18.77 -11.62
N ILE A 198 -39.09 19.14 -12.68
CA ILE A 198 -37.76 18.57 -12.97
C ILE A 198 -36.60 19.42 -12.44
N SER A 199 -36.84 20.70 -12.15
CA SER A 199 -35.82 21.67 -11.75
C SER A 199 -34.95 21.21 -10.58
N LYS A 200 -35.55 20.47 -9.62
CA LYS A 200 -34.88 19.98 -8.41
C LYS A 200 -34.00 18.75 -8.65
N ILE A 201 -34.15 18.03 -9.76
CA ILE A 201 -33.35 16.83 -10.08
C ILE A 201 -31.93 17.27 -10.41
N THR A 202 -30.97 17.00 -9.54
CA THR A 202 -29.58 17.49 -9.74
C THR A 202 -28.58 16.35 -9.64
N ILE A 203 -27.79 16.19 -10.69
CA ILE A 203 -26.58 15.36 -10.68
C ILE A 203 -25.42 16.34 -10.57
N LYS A 204 -24.50 16.13 -9.63
CA LYS A 204 -23.31 16.97 -9.46
C LYS A 204 -22.11 16.31 -10.15
N LYS A 205 -21.45 17.04 -11.05
CA LYS A 205 -20.15 16.64 -11.61
C LYS A 205 -19.04 16.97 -10.59
N PRO A 206 -18.18 16.01 -10.22
CA PRO A 206 -17.06 16.30 -9.33
C PRO A 206 -16.12 17.32 -9.99
N GLY A 207 -15.58 18.25 -9.19
CA GLY A 207 -14.58 19.20 -9.67
C GLY A 207 -13.33 18.48 -10.19
N LYS A 208 -12.66 19.06 -11.20
CA LYS A 208 -11.34 18.58 -11.63
C LYS A 208 -10.40 18.65 -10.43
N LYS A 209 -9.80 17.51 -10.08
CA LYS A 209 -8.72 17.43 -9.09
C LYS A 209 -7.38 17.51 -9.79
#